data_AF-A0A7S5DQX7-F1
#
_entry.id   AF-A0A7S5DQX7-F1
#
_cell.length_a   1.000
_cell.length_b   1.000
_cell.length_c   1.000
_cell.angle_alpha   90.00
_cell.angle_beta   90.00
_cell.angle_gamma   90.00
#
_symmetry.space_group_name_H-M   'P 1'
#
loop_
_entity.id
_entity.type
_entity.pdbx_description
1 polymer ?
#
loop_
_entity_poly.entity_id
_entity_poly.type
_entity_poly.pdbx_seq_one_letter_code
_entity_poly.pdbx_strand_id
1 'polypeptide(L)'
;MQDPIYKAIVAAKIGLLFSHPEAGYAIAALHPVEVSRSRPGVKIDGEALQFDREYVRSLTPNELKDRLVVLGETLVASRRCKET
;
A
#
# COMPACT_ATOMS: atom_id res chain seq x y z
N MET A 1 -3.91 9.07 -20.32
CA MET A 1 -3.24 9.98 -19.38
C MET A 1 -3.15 9.25 -18.04
N GLN A 2 -1.93 8.89 -17.57
CA GLN A 2 -1.77 8.05 -16.36
C GLN A 2 -2.32 8.77 -15.12
N ASP A 3 -3.18 8.09 -14.37
CA ASP A 3 -3.84 8.61 -13.18
C ASP A 3 -2.81 9.09 -12.11
N PRO A 4 -2.91 10.34 -11.63
CA PRO A 4 -1.94 10.90 -10.69
C PRO A 4 -1.96 10.23 -9.31
N ILE A 5 -3.11 9.72 -8.86
CA ILE A 5 -3.24 8.99 -7.59
C ILE A 5 -2.54 7.64 -7.71
N TYR A 6 -2.77 6.93 -8.82
CA TYR A 6 -2.07 5.69 -9.11
C TYR A 6 -0.55 5.89 -9.17
N LYS A 7 -0.08 6.98 -9.81
CA LYS A 7 1.35 7.35 -9.81
C LYS A 7 1.90 7.58 -8.40
N ALA A 8 1.16 8.27 -7.54
CA ALA A 8 1.58 8.50 -6.16
C ALA A 8 1.73 7.19 -5.38
N ILE A 9 0.76 6.27 -5.54
CA ILE A 9 0.82 4.94 -4.93
C ILE A 9 2.04 4.17 -5.44
N VAL A 10 2.25 4.10 -6.76
CA VAL A 10 3.41 3.41 -7.35
C VAL A 10 4.73 4.01 -6.87
N ALA A 11 4.85 5.34 -6.82
CA ALA A 11 6.04 6.01 -6.32
C ALA A 11 6.30 5.71 -4.84
N ALA A 12 5.25 5.66 -4.02
CA ALA A 12 5.36 5.27 -2.62
C ALA A 12 5.84 3.81 -2.49
N LYS A 13 5.21 2.87 -3.24
CA LYS A 13 5.64 1.45 -3.29
C LYS A 13 7.12 1.30 -3.66
N ILE A 14 7.59 2.02 -4.68
CA ILE A 14 9.00 1.99 -5.10
C ILE A 14 9.89 2.56 -3.99
N GLY A 15 9.49 3.68 -3.37
CA GLY A 15 10.24 4.26 -2.26
C GLY A 15 10.42 3.32 -1.08
N LEU A 16 9.42 2.47 -0.81
CA LEU A 16 9.48 1.47 0.25
C LEU A 16 10.54 0.38 -0.03
N LEU A 17 10.79 0.01 -1.29
CA LEU A 17 11.81 -1.00 -1.62
C LEU A 17 13.22 -0.57 -1.16
N PHE A 18 13.48 0.72 -1.07
CA PHE A 18 14.77 1.26 -0.63
C PHE A 18 14.81 1.54 0.87
N SER A 19 13.70 1.99 1.47
CA SER A 19 13.68 2.35 2.91
C SER A 19 13.33 1.19 3.83
N HIS A 20 12.44 0.29 3.41
CA HIS A 20 11.95 -0.86 4.18
C HIS A 20 11.85 -2.09 3.26
N PRO A 21 12.97 -2.75 2.90
CA PRO A 21 12.99 -3.75 1.83
C PRO A 21 11.97 -4.88 1.99
N GLU A 22 11.86 -5.50 3.17
CA GLU A 22 10.90 -6.61 3.40
C GLU A 22 9.44 -6.18 3.21
N ALA A 23 9.03 -5.09 3.87
CA ALA A 23 7.69 -4.52 3.72
C ALA A 23 7.44 -4.02 2.28
N GLY A 24 8.46 -3.44 1.66
CA GLY A 24 8.45 -2.97 0.29
C GLY A 24 8.21 -4.10 -0.70
N TYR A 25 8.90 -5.24 -0.57
CA TYR A 25 8.66 -6.41 -1.42
C TYR A 25 7.24 -6.96 -1.24
N ALA A 26 6.77 -7.04 0.00
CA ALA A 26 5.43 -7.52 0.31
C ALA A 26 4.33 -6.66 -0.33
N ILE A 27 4.48 -5.32 -0.27
CA ILE A 27 3.56 -4.37 -0.89
C ILE A 27 3.75 -4.28 -2.41
N ALA A 28 4.97 -4.38 -2.93
CA ALA A 28 5.28 -4.29 -4.36
C ALA A 28 4.50 -5.33 -5.17
N ALA A 29 4.35 -6.54 -4.63
CA ALA A 29 3.60 -7.64 -5.22
C ALA A 29 2.09 -7.39 -5.33
N LEU A 30 1.52 -6.41 -4.62
CA LEU A 30 0.08 -6.16 -4.62
C LEU A 30 -0.38 -5.29 -5.79
N HIS A 31 -1.53 -5.62 -6.36
CA HIS A 31 -2.17 -4.83 -7.42
C HIS A 31 -3.02 -3.70 -6.84
N PRO A 32 -2.76 -2.42 -7.16
CA PRO A 32 -3.59 -1.32 -6.66
C PRO A 32 -4.99 -1.35 -7.29
N VAL A 33 -6.03 -1.32 -6.47
CA VAL A 33 -7.43 -1.34 -6.89
C VAL A 33 -8.19 -0.20 -6.21
N GLU A 34 -8.78 0.69 -6.99
CA GLU A 34 -9.63 1.75 -6.44
C GLU A 34 -10.97 1.15 -5.97
N VAL A 35 -11.39 1.47 -4.75
CA VAL A 35 -12.67 1.04 -4.18
C VAL A 35 -13.53 2.25 -3.81
N SER A 36 -14.86 2.07 -3.82
CA SER A 36 -15.80 3.15 -3.50
C SER A 36 -15.71 3.60 -2.04
N ARG A 37 -16.08 4.88 -1.81
CA ARG A 37 -16.01 5.65 -0.55
C ARG A 37 -16.61 5.02 0.71
N SER A 38 -17.32 3.89 0.60
CA SER A 38 -17.91 3.18 1.73
C SER A 38 -16.86 2.65 2.74
N ARG A 39 -15.58 2.60 2.35
CA ARG A 39 -14.47 2.26 3.25
C ARG A 39 -13.27 3.20 3.00
N PRO A 40 -13.17 4.33 3.72
CA PRO A 40 -12.03 5.24 3.58
C PRO A 40 -10.75 4.52 4.03
N GLY A 41 -9.67 4.65 3.25
CA GLY A 41 -8.36 4.12 3.65
C GLY A 41 -7.58 3.44 2.53
N VAL A 42 -6.48 2.83 2.95
CA VAL A 42 -5.71 1.86 2.17
C VAL A 42 -5.67 0.56 2.97
N LYS A 43 -5.94 -0.57 2.33
CA LYS A 43 -5.90 -1.90 2.97
C LYS A 43 -5.48 -2.98 1.99
N ILE A 44 -5.07 -4.11 2.53
CA ILE A 44 -4.74 -5.31 1.76
C ILE A 44 -5.97 -6.23 1.77
N ASP A 45 -6.34 -6.74 0.60
CA ASP A 45 -7.41 -7.73 0.43
C ASP A 45 -6.92 -8.79 -0.58
N GLY A 46 -6.48 -9.94 -0.07
CA GLY A 46 -5.78 -10.94 -0.86
C GLY A 46 -4.52 -10.36 -1.51
N GLU A 47 -4.50 -10.36 -2.84
CA GLU A 47 -3.41 -9.83 -3.67
C GLU A 47 -3.64 -8.36 -4.10
N ALA A 48 -4.73 -7.74 -3.64
CA ALA A 48 -5.08 -6.36 -3.97
C ALA A 48 -4.67 -5.39 -2.85
N LEU A 49 -4.09 -4.26 -3.27
CA LEU A 49 -3.96 -3.06 -2.45
C LEU A 49 -5.17 -2.16 -2.74
N GLN A 50 -6.22 -2.31 -1.96
CA GLN A 50 -7.43 -1.51 -2.11
C GLN A 50 -7.21 -0.11 -1.56
N PHE A 51 -7.59 0.91 -2.32
CA PHE A 51 -7.49 2.31 -1.89
C PHE A 51 -8.74 3.10 -2.22
N ASP A 52 -9.14 4.00 -1.32
CA ASP A 52 -10.09 5.06 -1.64
C ASP A 52 -9.35 6.30 -2.17
N ARG A 53 -9.86 6.85 -3.27
CA ARG A 53 -9.21 7.95 -3.97
C ARG A 53 -9.15 9.24 -3.16
N GLU A 54 -10.25 9.61 -2.49
CA GLU A 54 -10.30 10.83 -1.69
C GLU A 54 -9.39 10.73 -0.47
N TYR A 55 -9.33 9.54 0.14
CA TYR A 55 -8.40 9.25 1.20
C TYR A 55 -6.97 9.47 0.75
N VAL A 56 -6.53 8.85 -0.35
CA VAL A 56 -5.14 9.05 -0.86
C VAL A 56 -4.87 10.51 -1.21
N ARG A 57 -5.86 11.24 -1.74
CA ARG A 57 -5.75 12.68 -2.03
C ARG A 57 -5.58 13.54 -0.78
N SER A 58 -6.11 13.10 0.36
CA SER A 58 -5.98 13.80 1.64
C SER A 58 -4.62 13.61 2.31
N LEU A 59 -3.81 12.65 1.84
CA LEU A 59 -2.51 12.33 2.43
C LEU A 59 -1.37 13.11 1.77
N THR A 60 -0.37 13.44 2.59
CA THR A 60 0.95 13.79 2.11
C THR A 60 1.70 12.56 1.58
N PRO A 61 2.75 12.74 0.74
CA PRO A 61 3.56 11.63 0.25
C PRO A 61 4.19 10.78 1.37
N ASN A 62 4.54 11.40 2.50
CA ASN A 62 5.13 10.69 3.64
C ASN A 62 4.07 9.88 4.39
N GLU A 63 2.90 10.46 4.66
CA GLU A 63 1.80 9.72 5.29
C GLU A 63 1.36 8.52 4.46
N LEU A 64 1.31 8.67 3.13
CA LEU A 64 1.03 7.54 2.23
C LEU A 64 2.10 6.44 2.38
N LYS A 65 3.39 6.80 2.38
CA LYS A 65 4.47 5.84 2.60
C LYS A 65 4.36 5.14 3.95
N ASP A 66 4.18 5.89 5.02
CA ASP A 66 4.10 5.35 6.38
C ASP A 66 2.93 4.35 6.51
N ARG A 67 1.78 4.67 5.91
CA ARG A 67 0.64 3.75 5.85
C ARG A 67 0.97 2.46 5.09
N LEU A 68 1.68 2.56 3.96
CA LEU A 68 2.10 1.39 3.22
C LEU A 68 3.15 0.56 3.98
N VAL A 69 4.04 1.18 4.75
CA VAL A 69 5.03 0.48 5.59
C VAL A 69 4.30 -0.37 6.62
N VAL A 70 3.37 0.21 7.38
CA VAL A 70 2.58 -0.51 8.39
C VAL A 70 1.83 -1.71 7.77
N LEU A 71 1.23 -1.52 6.59
CA LEU A 71 0.56 -2.61 5.88
C LEU A 71 1.54 -3.71 5.44
N GLY A 72 2.72 -3.33 4.95
CA GLY A 72 3.76 -4.26 4.53
C GLY A 72 4.31 -5.08 5.70
N GLU A 73 4.60 -4.43 6.82
CA GLU A 73 5.04 -5.11 8.05
C GLU A 73 3.98 -6.07 8.60
N THR A 74 2.71 -5.65 8.57
CA THR A 74 1.58 -6.51 8.97
C THR A 74 1.48 -7.75 8.07
N LEU A 75 1.68 -7.58 6.77
CA LEU A 75 1.66 -8.67 5.79
C LEU A 75 2.85 -9.64 6.01
N VAL A 76 4.05 -9.11 6.27
CA VAL A 76 5.24 -9.91 6.57
C VAL A 76 5.04 -10.72 7.86
N ALA A 77 4.54 -10.08 8.92
CA ALA A 77 4.24 -10.75 10.19
C ALA A 77 3.20 -11.87 10.01
N SER A 78 2.14 -11.62 9.22
CA SER A 78 1.09 -12.61 8.94
C SER A 78 1.58 -13.84 8.16
N ARG A 79 2.64 -13.69 7.36
CA ARG A 79 3.27 -14.81 6.62
C ARG A 79 4.14 -15.65 7.54
N ARG A 80 4.95 -15.03 8.39
CA ARG A 80 5.82 -15.73 9.35
C ARG A 80 5.02 -16.63 10.32
N CYS A 81 3.83 -16.22 10.74
CA CYS A 81 2.98 -17.02 11.63
C CYS A 81 2.32 -18.25 10.96
N LYS A 82 2.33 -18.36 9.62
CA LYS A 82 1.77 -19.53 8.90
C LYS A 82 2.80 -20.63 8.65
N GLU A 83 4.07 -20.37 8.95
CA GLU A 83 5.19 -21.28 8.70
C GLU A 83 5.64 -22.07 9.96
N THR A 84 4.93 -21.90 11.08
CA THR A 84 5.10 -22.66 12.34
C THR A 84 3.88 -23.52 12.63
#